data_AF-A0A413RAP6-F1
#
_entry.id   AF-A0A413RAP6-F1
#
_cell.length_a   1.000
_cell.length_b   1.000
_cell.length_c   1.000
_cell.angle_alpha   90.00
_cell.angle_beta   90.00
_cell.angle_gamma   90.00
#
_symmetry.space_group_name_H-M   'P 1'
#
loop_
_entity.id
_entity.type
_entity.pdbx_description
1 polymer ?
#
loop_
_entity_poly.entity_id
_entity_poly.type
_entity_poly.pdbx_seq_one_letter_code
_entity_poly.pdbx_strand_id
1 'polypeptide(L)'
;MIFPFFKVFNPEPISNIYNVRLSDKYVKVTAKTLHYSGYNLIKFGNKKYGYYYALNDNQCVFVILPVGSTPKKTLTNYSFKGKVIKPNSSYREMLDAFSKDLNWDSQSLSKITGECLISNANYHPIKYMIFMWFVIVIMLISLKNIVEAIMGIVNPYLYPVCTFLNKQLGKEYIDDAESELSFGNYIQINSIYITENYCIDLGKNKISILPLNDIVWCYRLGNISLNPKSEEPTFSLHFTLIDGSTILFKKKTSDEALEAINAIRATEYNIIIGHSESKKKAAKAVINSYKQK
;
A
#
# COMPACT_ATOMS: atom_id res chain seq x y z
N MET A 1 -2.82 -13.71 -15.79
CA MET A 1 -3.31 -14.83 -14.95
C MET A 1 -3.60 -14.28 -13.57
N ILE A 2 -4.88 -14.05 -13.24
CA ILE A 2 -5.30 -13.63 -11.90
C ILE A 2 -4.85 -14.73 -10.92
N PHE A 3 -4.21 -14.33 -9.82
CA PHE A 3 -3.64 -15.25 -8.82
C PHE A 3 -4.63 -16.37 -8.44
N PRO A 4 -4.19 -17.65 -8.33
CA PRO A 4 -5.09 -18.77 -8.16
C PRO A 4 -5.59 -18.92 -6.71
N PHE A 5 -5.91 -17.82 -6.02
CA PHE A 5 -6.38 -17.83 -4.63
C PHE A 5 -7.52 -18.81 -4.45
N PHE A 6 -8.54 -18.75 -5.32
CA PHE A 6 -9.68 -19.64 -5.24
C PHE A 6 -9.28 -21.12 -5.35
N LYS A 7 -8.43 -21.48 -6.32
CA LYS A 7 -7.97 -22.87 -6.51
C LYS A 7 -7.05 -23.36 -5.39
N VAL A 8 -6.31 -22.45 -4.74
CA VAL A 8 -5.47 -22.79 -3.58
C VAL A 8 -6.35 -23.08 -2.36
N PHE A 9 -7.37 -22.28 -2.09
CA PHE A 9 -8.24 -22.47 -0.91
C PHE A 9 -9.28 -23.58 -1.11
N ASN A 10 -9.79 -23.70 -2.34
CA ASN A 10 -10.74 -24.71 -2.80
C ASN A 10 -10.08 -25.60 -3.86
N PRO A 11 -9.15 -26.50 -3.45
CA PRO A 11 -8.53 -27.44 -4.37
C PRO A 11 -9.57 -28.42 -4.94
N GLU A 12 -9.36 -28.84 -6.19
CA GLU A 12 -10.28 -29.70 -6.92
C GLU A 12 -10.36 -31.09 -6.26
N PRO A 13 -11.56 -31.57 -5.88
CA PRO A 13 -11.70 -32.88 -5.26
C PRO A 13 -11.60 -33.98 -6.32
N ILE A 14 -10.56 -34.80 -6.21
CA ILE A 14 -10.35 -35.95 -7.09
C ILE A 14 -10.43 -37.22 -6.25
N SER A 15 -11.45 -38.03 -6.55
CA SER A 15 -11.74 -39.28 -5.82
C SER A 15 -10.69 -40.36 -6.07
N ASN A 16 -10.03 -40.34 -7.23
CA ASN A 16 -9.04 -41.33 -7.61
C ASN A 16 -7.69 -40.67 -7.96
N ILE A 17 -6.66 -41.02 -7.19
CA ILE A 17 -5.30 -40.50 -7.37
C ILE A 17 -4.72 -40.70 -8.78
N TYR A 18 -5.16 -41.75 -9.49
CA TYR A 18 -4.72 -42.06 -10.86
C TYR A 18 -5.28 -41.11 -11.93
N ASN A 19 -6.33 -40.35 -11.61
CA ASN A 19 -6.96 -39.41 -12.55
C ASN A 19 -6.34 -38.01 -12.52
N VAL A 20 -5.35 -37.77 -11.65
CA VAL A 20 -4.74 -36.45 -11.47
C VAL A 20 -3.88 -36.09 -12.67
N ARG A 21 -4.11 -34.89 -13.23
CA ARG A 21 -3.39 -34.36 -14.39
C ARG A 21 -2.61 -33.10 -14.03
N LEU A 22 -1.61 -32.78 -14.85
CA LEU A 22 -0.84 -31.53 -14.73
C LEU A 22 -1.71 -30.25 -14.80
N SER A 23 -2.87 -30.32 -15.46
CA SER A 23 -3.85 -29.23 -15.57
C SER A 23 -4.46 -28.82 -14.24
N ASP A 24 -4.56 -29.74 -13.28
CA ASP A 24 -5.44 -29.60 -12.12
C ASP A 24 -4.82 -28.68 -11.06
N LYS A 25 -3.49 -28.46 -11.13
CA LYS A 25 -2.64 -27.55 -10.31
C LYS A 25 -2.72 -27.75 -8.79
N TYR A 26 -3.90 -27.73 -8.17
CA TYR A 26 -4.16 -27.88 -6.74
C TYR A 26 -5.33 -28.86 -6.54
N VAL A 27 -5.05 -29.96 -5.85
CA VAL A 27 -5.99 -31.09 -5.76
C VAL A 27 -6.17 -31.52 -4.31
N LYS A 28 -7.37 -32.01 -3.99
CA LYS A 28 -7.68 -32.75 -2.76
C LYS A 28 -7.95 -34.19 -3.17
N VAL A 29 -7.07 -35.09 -2.78
CA VAL A 29 -7.09 -36.49 -3.21
C VAL A 29 -7.30 -37.39 -2.01
N THR A 30 -8.05 -38.47 -2.21
CA THR A 30 -8.17 -39.56 -1.26
C THR A 30 -7.58 -40.83 -1.86
N ALA A 31 -6.46 -41.28 -1.31
CA ALA A 31 -5.80 -42.50 -1.76
C ALA A 31 -6.23 -43.69 -0.90
N LYS A 32 -6.61 -44.80 -1.55
CA LYS A 32 -7.01 -46.04 -0.86
C LYS A 32 -5.83 -46.65 -0.09
N THR A 33 -4.69 -46.78 -0.76
CA THR A 33 -3.46 -47.32 -0.18
C THR A 33 -2.26 -46.55 -0.72
N LEU A 34 -1.38 -46.09 0.18
CA LEU A 34 -0.12 -45.45 -0.14
C LEU A 34 1.02 -46.19 0.56
N HIS A 35 2.06 -46.52 -0.18
CA HIS A 35 3.26 -47.18 0.32
C HIS A 35 4.41 -46.20 0.40
N TYR A 36 5.12 -46.20 1.51
CA TYR A 36 6.32 -45.39 1.68
C TYR A 36 7.45 -45.96 0.82
N SER A 37 8.12 -45.12 0.02
CA SER A 37 9.19 -45.57 -0.88
C SER A 37 10.53 -45.80 -0.19
N GLY A 38 10.70 -45.37 1.07
CA GLY A 38 11.99 -45.37 1.75
C GLY A 38 12.71 -44.02 1.69
N TYR A 39 12.32 -43.15 0.75
CA TYR A 39 13.03 -41.91 0.46
C TYR A 39 12.38 -40.69 1.12
N ASN A 40 13.24 -39.80 1.64
CA ASN A 40 12.84 -38.56 2.31
C ASN A 40 13.38 -37.32 1.59
N LEU A 41 12.70 -36.20 1.83
CA LEU A 41 12.99 -34.88 1.32
C LEU A 41 12.88 -33.88 2.47
N ILE A 42 13.88 -33.01 2.62
CA ILE A 42 13.82 -31.89 3.56
C ILE A 42 13.43 -30.63 2.79
N LYS A 43 12.43 -29.91 3.29
CA LYS A 43 11.98 -28.63 2.72
C LYS A 43 12.02 -27.52 3.78
N PHE A 44 11.71 -26.31 3.32
CA PHE A 44 11.76 -25.07 4.09
C PHE A 44 11.25 -25.22 5.53
N GLY A 45 12.07 -24.78 6.50
CA GLY A 45 11.79 -24.90 7.94
C GLY A 45 12.12 -26.28 8.53
N ASN A 46 13.08 -27.02 7.95
CA ASN A 46 13.53 -28.35 8.38
C ASN A 46 12.41 -29.40 8.49
N LYS A 47 11.29 -29.18 7.80
CA LYS A 47 10.19 -30.14 7.75
C LYS A 47 10.57 -31.30 6.85
N LYS A 48 10.48 -32.51 7.40
CA LYS A 48 10.71 -33.76 6.67
C LYS A 48 9.45 -34.18 5.93
N TYR A 49 9.64 -34.56 4.68
CA TYR A 49 8.62 -35.11 3.81
C TYR A 49 9.10 -36.46 3.28
N GLY A 50 8.19 -37.41 3.12
CA GLY A 50 8.46 -38.73 2.56
C GLY A 50 7.82 -38.86 1.18
N TYR A 51 8.48 -39.61 0.30
CA TYR A 51 7.88 -40.07 -0.93
C TYR A 51 7.01 -41.29 -0.64
N TYR A 52 5.75 -41.20 -1.02
CA TYR A 52 4.80 -42.31 -1.02
C TYR A 52 4.37 -42.58 -2.45
N TYR A 53 3.97 -43.81 -2.73
CA TYR A 53 3.45 -44.20 -4.04
C TYR A 53 2.15 -44.99 -3.90
N ALA A 54 1.25 -44.79 -4.87
CA ALA A 54 0.09 -45.63 -5.10
C ALA A 54 0.33 -46.41 -6.39
N LEU A 55 0.15 -47.73 -6.36
CA LEU A 55 0.33 -48.60 -7.52
C LEU A 55 -1.01 -49.25 -7.89
N ASN A 56 -1.34 -49.19 -9.17
CA ASN A 56 -2.41 -49.94 -9.81
C ASN A 56 -1.83 -50.67 -11.03
N ASP A 57 -2.54 -51.63 -11.59
CA ASP A 57 -2.04 -52.59 -12.60
C ASP A 57 -1.24 -51.95 -13.75
N ASN A 58 -1.59 -50.71 -14.14
CA ASN A 58 -0.93 -49.99 -15.23
C ASN A 58 -0.30 -48.63 -14.84
N GLN A 59 -0.41 -48.18 -13.59
CA GLN A 59 -0.01 -46.82 -13.22
C GLN A 59 0.56 -46.72 -11.80
N CYS A 60 1.67 -45.99 -11.67
CA CYS A 60 2.30 -45.64 -10.42
C CYS A 60 2.24 -44.11 -10.22
N VAL A 61 1.67 -43.66 -9.11
CA VAL A 61 1.59 -42.22 -8.79
C VAL A 61 2.35 -41.94 -7.52
N PHE A 62 3.33 -41.05 -7.61
CA PHE A 62 4.12 -40.60 -6.47
C PHE A 62 3.53 -39.34 -5.83
N VAL A 63 3.59 -39.32 -4.50
CA VAL A 63 3.10 -38.21 -3.68
C VAL A 63 4.13 -37.87 -2.59
N ILE A 64 4.23 -36.58 -2.27
CA ILE A 64 5.13 -36.07 -1.22
C ILE A 64 4.27 -35.67 -0.03
N LEU A 65 4.43 -36.35 1.09
CA LEU A 65 3.64 -36.16 2.32
C LEU A 65 4.53 -35.82 3.52
N PRO A 66 4.05 -35.03 4.49
CA PRO A 66 4.81 -34.75 5.70
C PRO A 66 5.01 -36.04 6.50
N VAL A 67 6.22 -36.27 7.01
CA VAL A 67 6.57 -37.44 7.82
C VAL A 67 7.16 -37.02 9.17
N GLY A 68 6.83 -37.76 10.21
CA GLY A 68 7.43 -37.62 11.54
C GLY A 68 8.80 -38.32 11.62
N SER A 69 9.28 -38.56 12.84
CA SER A 69 10.55 -39.26 13.10
C SER A 69 10.60 -40.66 12.49
N THR A 70 9.45 -41.33 12.44
CA THR A 70 9.27 -42.67 11.84
C THR A 70 8.15 -42.63 10.80
N PRO A 71 8.46 -42.68 9.49
CA PRO A 71 7.44 -42.75 8.44
C PRO A 71 6.62 -44.05 8.56
N LYS A 72 5.29 -43.93 8.50
CA LYS A 72 4.42 -45.12 8.41
C LYS A 72 4.64 -45.80 7.06
N LYS A 73 4.87 -47.11 7.07
CA LYS A 73 5.12 -47.91 5.85
C LYS A 73 3.94 -47.90 4.87
N THR A 74 2.72 -47.96 5.40
CA THR A 74 1.49 -47.96 4.60
C THR A 74 0.47 -47.00 5.23
N LEU A 75 -0.20 -46.21 4.38
CA LEU A 75 -1.34 -45.38 4.76
C LEU A 75 -2.57 -45.87 4.01
N THR A 76 -3.67 -46.07 4.72
CA THR A 76 -4.96 -46.49 4.14
C THR A 76 -6.00 -45.38 4.25
N ASN A 77 -6.84 -45.23 3.21
CA ASN A 77 -7.90 -44.22 3.11
C ASN A 77 -7.45 -42.80 3.51
N TYR A 78 -6.28 -42.39 3.03
CA TYR A 78 -5.66 -41.15 3.43
C TYR A 78 -6.06 -40.01 2.48
N SER A 79 -6.68 -38.96 3.04
CA SER A 79 -7.05 -37.75 2.30
C SER A 79 -6.08 -36.61 2.57
N PHE A 80 -5.58 -35.99 1.51
CA PHE A 80 -4.64 -34.88 1.60
C PHE A 80 -4.85 -33.85 0.49
N LYS A 81 -4.36 -32.64 0.75
CA LYS A 81 -4.32 -31.54 -0.22
C LYS A 81 -2.89 -31.40 -0.75
N GLY A 82 -2.73 -31.16 -2.04
CA GLY A 82 -1.41 -31.05 -2.63
C GLY A 82 -1.40 -30.21 -3.90
N LYS A 83 -0.21 -29.72 -4.24
CA LYS A 83 0.05 -29.07 -5.52
C LYS A 83 0.54 -30.12 -6.51
N VAL A 84 -0.06 -30.18 -7.70
CA VAL A 84 0.43 -31.00 -8.80
C VAL A 84 1.66 -30.30 -9.40
N ILE A 85 2.79 -30.99 -9.38
CA ILE A 85 4.06 -30.45 -9.88
C ILE A 85 4.67 -31.40 -10.91
N LYS A 86 5.46 -30.82 -11.82
CA LYS A 86 6.27 -31.60 -12.76
C LYS A 86 7.43 -32.27 -12.03
N PRO A 87 7.84 -33.48 -12.45
CA PRO A 87 9.08 -34.12 -12.03
C PRO A 87 10.27 -33.17 -12.10
N ASN A 88 10.94 -32.96 -10.96
CA ASN A 88 12.17 -32.19 -10.87
C ASN A 88 13.40 -33.12 -10.79
N SER A 89 14.62 -32.56 -10.77
CA SER A 89 15.86 -33.34 -10.67
C SER A 89 15.87 -34.28 -9.45
N SER A 90 15.52 -33.76 -8.27
CA SER A 90 15.47 -34.57 -7.03
C SER A 90 14.47 -35.73 -7.10
N TYR A 91 13.35 -35.56 -7.82
CA TYR A 91 12.40 -36.63 -8.04
C TYR A 91 12.98 -37.70 -8.97
N ARG A 92 13.71 -37.30 -10.02
CA ARG A 92 14.36 -38.25 -10.94
C ARG A 92 15.45 -39.04 -10.23
N GLU A 93 16.29 -38.39 -9.43
CA GLU A 93 17.30 -39.05 -8.60
C GLU A 93 16.67 -40.07 -7.64
N MET A 94 15.55 -39.70 -7.00
CA MET A 94 14.79 -40.60 -6.13
C MET A 94 14.19 -41.78 -6.90
N LEU A 95 13.63 -41.53 -8.09
CA LEU A 95 13.05 -42.57 -8.94
C LEU A 95 14.12 -43.55 -9.43
N ASP A 96 15.30 -43.05 -9.82
CA ASP A 96 16.42 -43.87 -10.25
C ASP A 96 16.94 -44.74 -9.10
N ALA A 97 17.11 -44.17 -7.91
CA ALA A 97 17.51 -44.93 -6.72
C ALA A 97 16.47 -46.00 -6.34
N PHE A 98 15.19 -45.61 -6.34
CA PHE A 98 14.08 -46.53 -6.07
C PHE A 98 13.98 -47.67 -7.10
N SER A 99 14.24 -47.39 -8.38
CA SER A 99 14.26 -48.43 -9.42
C SER A 99 15.37 -49.46 -9.22
N LYS A 100 16.56 -49.00 -8.80
CA LYS A 100 17.71 -49.87 -8.49
C LYS A 100 17.42 -50.78 -7.30
N ASP A 101 16.82 -50.24 -6.24
CA ASP A 101 16.45 -51.03 -5.05
C ASP A 101 15.43 -52.13 -5.38
N LEU A 102 14.59 -51.92 -6.39
CA LEU A 102 13.60 -52.89 -6.87
C LEU A 102 14.16 -53.86 -7.93
N ASN A 103 15.44 -53.74 -8.31
CA ASN A 103 16.02 -54.43 -9.47
C ASN A 103 15.19 -54.26 -10.76
N TRP A 104 14.62 -53.06 -10.96
CA TRP A 104 13.73 -52.74 -12.08
C TRP A 104 14.42 -51.76 -13.04
N ASP A 105 14.16 -51.90 -14.34
CA ASP A 105 14.63 -50.95 -15.36
C ASP A 105 14.00 -49.55 -15.21
N SER A 106 14.83 -48.53 -14.94
CA SER A 106 14.39 -47.16 -14.67
C SER A 106 13.54 -46.57 -15.82
N GLN A 107 13.81 -46.95 -17.07
CA GLN A 107 13.02 -46.48 -18.22
C GLN A 107 11.60 -47.08 -18.21
N SER A 108 11.48 -48.36 -17.91
CA SER A 108 10.19 -49.05 -17.80
C SER A 108 9.38 -48.56 -16.61
N LEU A 109 10.03 -48.27 -15.47
CA LEU A 109 9.37 -47.65 -14.32
C LEU A 109 8.89 -46.23 -14.66
N SER A 110 9.70 -45.46 -15.39
CA SER A 110 9.33 -44.10 -15.80
C SER A 110 8.09 -44.04 -16.70
N LYS A 111 7.85 -45.09 -17.50
CA LYS A 111 6.67 -45.22 -18.38
C LYS A 111 5.37 -45.45 -17.62
N ILE A 112 5.44 -46.16 -16.48
CA ILE A 112 4.27 -46.41 -15.63
C ILE A 112 4.07 -45.31 -14.58
N THR A 113 5.11 -44.53 -14.29
CA THR A 113 4.98 -43.34 -13.44
C THR A 113 4.39 -42.19 -14.23
N GLY A 114 3.26 -41.64 -13.76
CA GLY A 114 2.60 -40.53 -14.45
C GLY A 114 3.48 -39.29 -14.62
N GLU A 115 3.11 -38.42 -15.56
CA GLU A 115 3.84 -37.17 -15.89
C GLU A 115 3.85 -36.12 -14.76
N CYS A 116 3.19 -36.41 -13.64
CA CYS A 116 3.05 -35.49 -12.52
C CYS A 116 3.18 -36.20 -11.18
N LEU A 117 3.62 -35.43 -10.17
CA LEU A 117 3.60 -35.85 -8.78
C LEU A 117 2.79 -34.86 -7.94
N ILE A 118 2.19 -35.37 -6.87
CA ILE A 118 1.34 -34.56 -5.98
C ILE A 118 2.14 -34.20 -4.73
N SER A 119 2.45 -32.93 -4.55
CA SER A 119 3.27 -32.47 -3.43
C SER A 119 2.47 -31.68 -2.41
N ASN A 120 2.32 -32.23 -1.20
CA ASN A 120 1.85 -31.48 -0.05
C ASN A 120 2.90 -30.44 0.39
N ALA A 121 4.19 -30.74 0.21
CA ALA A 121 5.28 -29.82 0.57
C ALA A 121 5.21 -28.48 -0.20
N ASN A 122 4.72 -28.51 -1.44
CA ASN A 122 4.58 -27.33 -2.29
C ASN A 122 3.20 -26.66 -2.16
N TYR A 123 2.34 -27.16 -1.26
CA TYR A 123 1.03 -26.59 -0.96
C TYR A 123 1.12 -25.64 0.25
N HIS A 124 1.13 -24.33 -0.03
CA HIS A 124 1.32 -23.29 1.00
C HIS A 124 0.12 -22.34 1.10
N PRO A 125 -1.07 -22.79 1.54
CA PRO A 125 -2.28 -21.97 1.57
C PRO A 125 -2.12 -20.71 2.42
N ILE A 126 -1.38 -20.78 3.53
CA ILE A 126 -1.14 -19.63 4.42
C ILE A 126 -0.39 -18.51 3.70
N LYS A 127 0.61 -18.82 2.86
CA LYS A 127 1.35 -17.80 2.09
C LYS A 127 0.42 -17.05 1.14
N TYR A 128 -0.46 -17.78 0.45
CA TYR A 128 -1.46 -17.18 -0.43
C TYR A 128 -2.52 -16.38 0.34
N MET A 129 -2.85 -16.77 1.57
CA MET A 129 -3.79 -16.05 2.44
C MET A 129 -3.25 -14.69 2.88
N ILE A 130 -1.99 -14.64 3.30
CA ILE A 130 -1.33 -13.37 3.67
C ILE A 130 -1.29 -12.43 2.45
N PHE A 131 -0.93 -12.95 1.29
CA PHE A 131 -0.88 -12.16 0.07
C PHE A 131 -2.28 -11.67 -0.38
N MET A 132 -3.32 -12.49 -0.21
CA MET A 132 -4.72 -12.10 -0.47
C MET A 132 -5.14 -10.91 0.41
N TRP A 133 -4.85 -10.96 1.70
CA TRP A 133 -5.14 -9.88 2.64
C TRP A 133 -4.43 -8.58 2.24
N PHE A 134 -3.16 -8.66 1.85
CA PHE A 134 -2.41 -7.50 1.38
C PHE A 134 -3.06 -6.84 0.15
N VAL A 135 -3.50 -7.64 -0.82
CA VAL A 135 -4.20 -7.15 -2.02
C VAL A 135 -5.54 -6.49 -1.65
N ILE A 136 -6.32 -7.08 -0.74
CA ILE A 136 -7.60 -6.51 -0.27
C ILE A 136 -7.38 -5.16 0.41
N VAL A 137 -6.37 -5.06 1.29
CA VAL A 137 -6.08 -3.80 1.99
C VAL A 137 -5.71 -2.69 1.01
N ILE A 138 -4.86 -2.98 0.02
CA ILE A 138 -4.52 -1.99 -1.03
C ILE A 138 -5.77 -1.57 -1.79
N MET A 139 -6.62 -2.52 -2.20
CA MET A 139 -7.86 -2.24 -2.90
C MET A 139 -8.79 -1.32 -2.08
N LEU A 140 -8.91 -1.57 -0.78
CA LEU A 140 -9.73 -0.73 0.11
C LEU A 140 -9.16 0.69 0.26
N ILE A 141 -7.84 0.84 0.37
CA ILE A 141 -7.18 2.16 0.41
C ILE A 141 -7.43 2.92 -0.89
N SER A 142 -7.25 2.26 -2.04
CA SER A 142 -7.51 2.88 -3.35
C SER A 142 -8.98 3.28 -3.49
N LEU A 143 -9.91 2.43 -3.07
CA LEU A 143 -11.35 2.73 -3.12
C LEU A 143 -11.70 3.93 -2.24
N LYS A 144 -11.14 4.01 -1.02
CA LYS A 144 -11.31 5.16 -0.13
C LYS A 144 -10.87 6.46 -0.82
N ASN A 145 -9.68 6.45 -1.44
CA ASN A 145 -9.16 7.64 -2.13
C ASN A 145 -10.05 8.07 -3.31
N ILE A 146 -10.62 7.11 -4.05
CA ILE A 146 -11.56 7.41 -5.14
C ILE A 146 -12.85 8.03 -4.60
N VAL A 147 -13.40 7.48 -3.52
CA VAL A 147 -14.61 8.03 -2.88
C VAL A 147 -14.36 9.45 -2.37
N GLU A 148 -13.22 9.70 -1.73
CA GLU A 148 -12.81 11.04 -1.31
C GLU A 148 -12.69 12.01 -2.50
N ALA A 149 -12.09 11.57 -3.62
CA ALA A 149 -12.00 12.39 -4.83
C ALA A 149 -13.37 12.72 -5.42
N ILE A 150 -14.29 11.75 -5.51
CA ILE A 150 -15.65 11.97 -6.01
C ILE A 150 -16.41 12.95 -5.12
N MET A 151 -16.30 12.81 -3.79
CA MET A 151 -16.89 13.75 -2.84
C MET A 151 -16.36 15.18 -3.05
N GLY A 152 -15.06 15.31 -3.36
CA GLY A 152 -14.45 16.61 -3.67
C GLY A 152 -14.93 17.24 -4.98
N ILE A 153 -15.26 16.44 -6.00
CA ILE A 153 -15.80 16.96 -7.26
C ILE A 153 -17.24 17.45 -7.08
N VAL A 154 -18.07 16.69 -6.35
CA VAL A 154 -19.49 17.04 -6.14
C VAL A 154 -19.64 18.21 -5.18
N ASN A 155 -18.80 18.28 -4.15
CA ASN A 155 -18.81 19.36 -3.18
C ASN A 155 -17.37 19.81 -2.87
N PRO A 156 -16.82 20.76 -3.65
CA PRO A 156 -15.44 21.22 -3.48
C PRO A 156 -15.18 21.79 -2.08
N TYR A 157 -16.20 22.35 -1.43
CA TYR A 157 -16.13 22.90 -0.07
C TYR A 157 -15.84 21.84 1.01
N LEU A 158 -16.07 20.55 0.73
CA LEU A 158 -15.78 19.44 1.64
C LEU A 158 -14.37 18.85 1.46
N TYR A 159 -13.68 19.19 0.37
CA TYR A 159 -12.39 18.60 0.04
C TYR A 159 -11.24 19.28 0.83
N PRO A 160 -10.33 18.53 1.46
CA PRO A 160 -9.30 19.09 2.36
C PRO A 160 -8.21 19.92 1.65
N VAL A 161 -8.30 20.11 0.33
CA VAL A 161 -7.39 20.99 -0.42
C VAL A 161 -7.55 22.44 0.00
N CYS A 162 -8.75 22.82 0.42
CA CYS A 162 -8.99 24.14 0.97
C CYS A 162 -8.96 24.06 2.50
N THR A 163 -7.87 24.48 3.11
CA THR A 163 -7.76 24.46 4.57
C THR A 163 -8.44 25.69 5.13
N PHE A 164 -9.74 25.62 5.30
CA PHE A 164 -10.53 26.69 5.90
C PHE A 164 -10.36 26.74 7.42
N LEU A 165 -10.41 27.95 7.98
CA LEU A 165 -10.45 28.19 9.43
C LEU A 165 -11.73 27.67 10.10
N ASN A 166 -12.80 27.41 9.36
CA ASN A 166 -13.99 26.72 9.85
C ASN A 166 -14.81 26.22 8.66
N LYS A 167 -15.36 24.98 8.69
CA LYS A 167 -16.07 24.38 7.54
C LYS A 167 -17.33 25.15 7.12
N GLN A 168 -17.95 25.88 8.05
CA GLN A 168 -19.14 26.69 7.76
C GLN A 168 -18.80 28.06 7.14
N LEU A 169 -17.81 28.77 7.68
CA LEU A 169 -17.34 30.05 7.12
C LEU A 169 -16.55 29.89 5.81
N GLY A 170 -16.01 28.69 5.54
CA GLY A 170 -15.18 28.44 4.37
C GLY A 170 -15.89 28.68 3.03
N LYS A 171 -17.21 28.47 2.96
CA LYS A 171 -17.98 28.77 1.74
C LYS A 171 -18.07 30.28 1.50
N GLU A 172 -18.43 31.05 2.53
CA GLU A 172 -18.55 32.50 2.44
C GLU A 172 -17.21 33.15 2.07
N TYR A 173 -16.11 32.71 2.69
CA TYR A 173 -14.76 33.19 2.34
C TYR A 173 -14.34 32.85 0.90
N ILE A 174 -14.78 31.72 0.33
CA ILE A 174 -14.52 31.45 -1.09
C ILE A 174 -15.34 32.37 -1.98
N ASP A 175 -16.64 32.47 -1.72
CA ASP A 175 -17.56 33.23 -2.57
C ASP A 175 -17.18 34.72 -2.57
N ASP A 176 -16.78 35.28 -1.42
CA ASP A 176 -16.28 36.65 -1.29
C ASP A 176 -14.91 36.84 -1.97
N ALA A 177 -13.97 35.93 -1.75
CA ALA A 177 -12.65 35.99 -2.38
C ALA A 177 -12.73 35.89 -3.91
N GLU A 178 -13.63 35.04 -4.43
CA GLU A 178 -13.89 34.94 -5.87
C GLU A 178 -14.51 36.22 -6.42
N SER A 179 -15.44 36.83 -5.68
CA SER A 179 -16.01 38.13 -6.01
C SER A 179 -14.91 39.20 -6.14
N GLU A 180 -14.04 39.33 -5.13
CA GLU A 180 -12.89 40.26 -5.14
C GLU A 180 -11.91 40.00 -6.30
N LEU A 181 -11.60 38.73 -6.58
CA LEU A 181 -10.76 38.35 -7.72
C LEU A 181 -11.41 38.70 -9.06
N SER A 182 -12.74 38.54 -9.18
CA SER A 182 -13.47 38.83 -10.41
C SER A 182 -13.50 40.33 -10.77
N PHE A 183 -13.43 41.21 -9.76
CA PHE A 183 -13.31 42.66 -9.95
C PHE A 183 -11.93 43.10 -10.46
N GLY A 184 -10.90 42.24 -10.37
CA GLY A 184 -9.57 42.50 -10.92
C GLY A 184 -8.68 43.43 -10.06
N ASN A 185 -9.12 43.82 -8.87
CA ASN A 185 -8.36 44.65 -7.95
C ASN A 185 -7.52 43.77 -6.99
N TYR A 186 -6.43 43.19 -7.50
CA TYR A 186 -5.53 42.39 -6.69
C TYR A 186 -4.07 42.53 -7.11
N ILE A 187 -3.17 42.27 -6.17
CA ILE A 187 -1.74 42.14 -6.41
C ILE A 187 -1.43 40.64 -6.55
N GLN A 188 -0.95 40.23 -7.73
CA GLN A 188 -0.54 38.85 -7.99
C GLN A 188 0.99 38.70 -7.92
N ILE A 189 1.44 37.75 -7.10
CA ILE A 189 2.84 37.37 -6.94
C ILE A 189 2.92 35.86 -7.20
N ASN A 190 3.13 35.49 -8.45
CA ASN A 190 3.10 34.12 -8.95
C ASN A 190 1.79 33.39 -8.56
N SER A 191 1.84 32.58 -7.49
CA SER A 191 0.70 31.81 -6.97
C SER A 191 -0.02 32.46 -5.80
N ILE A 192 0.47 33.60 -5.31
CA ILE A 192 -0.13 34.36 -4.21
C ILE A 192 -0.94 35.52 -4.80
N TYR A 193 -2.17 35.70 -4.35
CA TYR A 193 -3.05 36.82 -4.70
C TYR A 193 -3.40 37.57 -3.43
N ILE A 194 -3.19 38.88 -3.42
CA ILE A 194 -3.55 39.76 -2.32
C ILE A 194 -4.63 40.71 -2.83
N THR A 195 -5.83 40.51 -2.33
CA THR A 195 -7.04 41.30 -2.61
C THR A 195 -7.23 42.34 -1.50
N GLU A 196 -8.35 43.05 -1.49
CA GLU A 196 -8.66 44.05 -0.46
C GLU A 196 -8.82 43.41 0.91
N ASN A 197 -9.47 42.24 1.01
CA ASN A 197 -9.74 41.60 2.29
C ASN A 197 -9.06 40.25 2.47
N TYR A 198 -8.55 39.63 1.40
CA TYR A 198 -8.00 38.27 1.46
C TYR A 198 -6.58 38.16 0.89
N CYS A 199 -5.79 37.27 1.52
CA CYS A 199 -4.53 36.76 1.02
C CYS A 199 -4.69 35.29 0.64
N ILE A 200 -4.51 34.97 -0.63
CA ILE A 200 -4.84 33.68 -1.25
C ILE A 200 -3.57 33.05 -1.81
N ASP A 201 -3.31 31.79 -1.49
CA ASP A 201 -2.24 30.99 -2.08
C ASP A 201 -2.82 29.83 -2.89
N LEU A 202 -2.69 29.91 -4.22
CA LEU A 202 -3.03 28.83 -5.16
C LEU A 202 -1.85 27.87 -5.32
N GLY A 203 -1.42 27.28 -4.22
CA GLY A 203 -0.32 26.32 -4.20
C GLY A 203 -0.67 24.99 -4.87
N LYS A 204 0.32 24.30 -5.44
CA LYS A 204 0.14 23.01 -6.16
C LYS A 204 -0.54 21.90 -5.34
N ASN A 205 -0.37 21.92 -4.02
CA ASN A 205 -0.84 20.84 -3.14
C ASN A 205 -2.01 21.27 -2.24
N LYS A 206 -2.23 22.57 -2.07
CA LYS A 206 -3.16 23.14 -1.11
C LYS A 206 -3.48 24.57 -1.52
N ILE A 207 -4.77 24.90 -1.51
CA ILE A 207 -5.26 26.25 -1.65
C ILE A 207 -5.51 26.80 -0.24
N SER A 208 -4.99 27.99 0.03
CA SER A 208 -5.20 28.67 1.31
C SER A 208 -5.79 30.03 1.06
N ILE A 209 -6.97 30.31 1.63
CA ILE A 209 -7.63 31.62 1.59
C ILE A 209 -7.60 32.16 3.01
N LEU A 210 -7.03 33.36 3.18
CA LEU A 210 -6.75 33.94 4.49
C LEU A 210 -7.32 35.36 4.57
N PRO A 211 -8.32 35.62 5.43
CA PRO A 211 -8.79 36.97 5.68
C PRO A 211 -7.66 37.80 6.29
N LEU A 212 -7.33 38.95 5.70
CA LEU A 212 -6.26 39.86 6.17
C LEU A 212 -6.55 40.38 7.58
N ASN A 213 -7.82 40.62 7.91
CA ASN A 213 -8.26 41.05 9.24
C ASN A 213 -7.94 40.03 10.34
N ASP A 214 -7.88 38.73 10.00
CA ASP A 214 -7.60 37.67 10.97
C ASP A 214 -6.09 37.49 11.22
N ILE A 215 -5.22 38.11 10.41
CA ILE A 215 -3.77 37.93 10.49
C ILE A 215 -3.20 38.82 11.59
N VAL A 216 -2.56 38.23 12.59
CA VAL A 216 -1.87 38.96 13.66
C VAL A 216 -0.38 39.12 13.38
N TRP A 217 0.24 38.07 12.84
CA TRP A 217 1.70 38.03 12.64
C TRP A 217 2.08 37.32 11.35
N CYS A 218 2.91 37.97 10.54
CA CYS A 218 3.42 37.46 9.29
C CYS A 218 4.95 37.52 9.27
N TYR A 219 5.61 36.43 8.87
CA TYR A 219 7.06 36.41 8.67
C TYR A 219 7.50 35.40 7.61
N ARG A 220 8.64 35.65 6.96
CA ARG A 220 9.30 34.68 6.09
C ARG A 220 10.32 33.87 6.88
N LEU A 221 10.42 32.59 6.57
CA LEU A 221 11.43 31.68 7.09
C LEU A 221 12.05 30.89 5.94
N GLY A 222 13.38 30.80 5.92
CA GLY A 222 14.09 29.95 4.96
C GLY A 222 13.94 28.48 5.35
N ASN A 223 13.57 27.63 4.40
CA ASN A 223 13.53 26.19 4.57
C ASN A 223 14.84 25.59 4.04
N ILE A 224 15.51 24.82 4.89
CA ILE A 224 16.69 24.06 4.50
C ILE A 224 16.20 22.77 3.82
N SER A 225 16.46 22.62 2.52
CA SER A 225 16.23 21.38 1.80
C SER A 225 17.47 20.48 1.90
N LEU A 226 17.32 19.29 2.50
CA LEU A 226 18.36 18.25 2.52
C LEU A 226 18.43 17.45 1.20
N ASN A 227 17.92 18.00 0.11
CA ASN A 227 17.79 17.29 -1.16
C ASN A 227 18.94 17.71 -2.10
N PRO A 228 19.82 16.81 -2.54
CA PRO A 228 21.01 17.16 -3.34
C PRO A 228 20.71 17.72 -4.74
N LYS A 229 19.44 17.78 -5.17
CA LYS A 229 18.99 18.34 -6.45
C LYS A 229 18.26 19.69 -6.33
N SER A 230 18.09 20.24 -5.12
CA SER A 230 17.48 21.57 -4.98
C SER A 230 18.57 22.64 -5.04
N GLU A 231 18.62 23.38 -6.15
CA GLU A 231 19.64 24.41 -6.38
C GLU A 231 19.29 25.74 -5.70
N GLU A 232 18.01 25.99 -5.36
CA GLU A 232 17.56 27.25 -4.77
C GLU A 232 16.98 27.09 -3.35
N PRO A 233 17.31 28.01 -2.42
CA PRO A 233 16.72 28.02 -1.09
C PRO A 233 15.22 28.33 -1.17
N THR A 234 14.39 27.39 -0.74
CA THR A 234 12.94 27.61 -0.65
C THR A 234 12.59 28.38 0.63
N PHE A 235 11.68 29.34 0.53
CA PHE A 235 11.13 30.08 1.67
C PHE A 235 9.70 29.62 1.97
N SER A 236 9.28 29.81 3.21
CA SER A 236 7.88 29.75 3.61
C SER A 236 7.43 31.03 4.28
N LEU A 237 6.23 31.46 3.96
CA LEU A 237 5.53 32.52 4.69
C LEU A 237 4.69 31.89 5.79
N HIS A 238 4.87 32.38 7.00
CA HIS A 238 4.15 31.95 8.18
C HIS A 238 3.17 33.03 8.59
N PHE A 239 1.91 32.65 8.70
CA PHE A 239 0.82 33.50 9.15
C PHE A 239 0.27 32.97 10.46
N THR A 240 0.24 33.81 11.48
CA THR A 240 -0.42 33.51 12.76
C THR A 240 -1.73 34.29 12.83
N LEU A 241 -2.80 33.58 13.13
CA LEU A 241 -4.16 34.10 13.14
C LEU A 241 -4.62 34.49 14.55
N ILE A 242 -5.73 35.23 14.65
CA ILE A 242 -6.34 35.66 15.92
C ILE A 242 -6.70 34.45 16.82
N ASP A 243 -7.10 33.32 16.25
CA ASP A 243 -7.40 32.08 16.99
C ASP A 243 -6.13 31.40 17.57
N GLY A 244 -4.95 31.81 17.11
CA GLY A 244 -3.65 31.26 17.45
C GLY A 244 -3.19 30.12 16.55
N SER A 245 -3.95 29.77 15.51
CA SER A 245 -3.53 28.81 14.49
C SER A 245 -2.46 29.43 13.58
N THR A 246 -1.66 28.56 12.93
CA THR A 246 -0.60 28.99 12.01
C THR A 246 -0.78 28.36 10.64
N ILE A 247 -0.88 29.20 9.62
CA ILE A 247 -0.95 28.79 8.22
C ILE A 247 0.40 29.04 7.54
N LEU A 248 0.81 28.11 6.69
CA LEU A 248 2.09 28.18 5.99
C LEU A 248 1.89 28.15 4.48
N PHE A 249 2.42 29.16 3.79
CA PHE A 249 2.61 29.11 2.34
C PHE A 249 4.02 28.59 2.08
N LYS A 250 4.11 27.36 1.56
CA LYS A 250 5.39 26.64 1.40
C LYS A 250 5.93 26.77 -0.03
N LYS A 251 7.24 26.56 -0.19
CA LYS A 251 7.94 26.47 -1.49
C LYS A 251 7.81 27.76 -2.32
N LYS A 252 8.10 28.90 -1.70
CA LYS A 252 8.21 30.20 -2.38
C LYS A 252 9.68 30.53 -2.63
N THR A 253 9.96 31.30 -3.67
CA THR A 253 11.31 31.87 -3.85
C THR A 253 11.57 32.97 -2.82
N SER A 254 12.84 33.39 -2.66
CA SER A 254 13.17 34.51 -1.75
C SER A 254 12.41 35.79 -2.12
N ASP A 255 12.35 36.07 -3.43
CA ASP A 255 11.78 37.30 -3.97
C ASP A 255 10.26 37.28 -3.86
N GLU A 256 9.61 36.17 -4.21
CA GLU A 256 8.16 35.99 -4.02
C GLU A 256 7.76 36.22 -2.55
N ALA A 257 8.50 35.63 -1.61
CA ALA A 257 8.20 35.79 -0.20
C ALA A 257 8.43 37.23 0.29
N LEU A 258 9.41 37.94 -0.27
CA LEU A 258 9.71 39.33 0.09
C LEU A 258 8.67 40.29 -0.49
N GLU A 259 8.33 40.14 -1.77
CA GLU A 259 7.28 40.89 -2.45
C GLU A 259 5.94 40.71 -1.73
N ALA A 260 5.58 39.48 -1.36
CA ALA A 260 4.32 39.21 -0.67
C ALA A 260 4.28 39.91 0.70
N ILE A 261 5.37 39.91 1.45
CA ILE A 261 5.46 40.63 2.72
C ILE A 261 5.32 42.15 2.52
N ASN A 262 5.92 42.70 1.46
CA ASN A 262 5.84 44.12 1.18
C ASN A 262 4.44 44.53 0.72
N ALA A 263 3.77 43.71 -0.09
CA ALA A 263 2.38 43.91 -0.48
C ALA A 263 1.44 43.88 0.74
N ILE A 264 1.62 42.92 1.65
CA ILE A 264 0.87 42.87 2.91
C ILE A 264 1.14 44.10 3.78
N ARG A 265 2.40 44.57 3.85
CA ARG A 265 2.74 45.79 4.59
C ARG A 265 2.05 47.04 4.03
N ALA A 266 1.77 47.07 2.73
CA ALA A 266 1.11 48.19 2.07
C ALA A 266 -0.41 48.20 2.31
N THR A 267 -0.98 47.13 2.87
CA THR A 267 -2.40 47.09 3.25
C THR A 267 -2.65 47.92 4.52
N GLU A 268 -3.91 48.33 4.73
CA GLU A 268 -4.30 49.11 5.91
C GLU A 268 -4.41 48.27 7.19
N TYR A 269 -4.22 46.95 7.10
CA TYR A 269 -4.33 46.04 8.24
C TYR A 269 -3.11 46.14 9.16
N ASN A 270 -3.37 46.19 10.47
CA ASN A 270 -2.32 46.28 11.48
C ASN A 270 -1.70 44.89 11.77
N ILE A 271 -0.91 44.40 10.81
CA ILE A 271 -0.25 43.10 10.88
C ILE A 271 1.18 43.26 11.38
N ILE A 272 1.57 42.49 12.40
CA ILE A 272 2.96 42.48 12.87
C ILE A 272 3.81 41.77 11.81
N ILE A 273 4.83 42.43 11.26
CA ILE A 273 5.67 41.86 10.18
C ILE A 273 7.10 41.61 10.65
N GLY A 274 7.61 40.40 10.42
CA GLY A 274 9.01 40.02 10.58
C GLY A 274 9.29 39.09 11.76
N HIS A 275 10.42 38.38 11.68
CA HIS A 275 10.81 37.35 12.63
C HIS A 275 11.69 37.92 13.74
N SER A 276 11.12 38.16 14.93
CA SER A 276 11.88 38.46 16.16
C SER A 276 11.13 37.97 17.41
N GLU A 277 11.85 37.69 18.49
CA GLU A 277 11.24 37.29 19.77
C GLU A 277 10.35 38.39 20.37
N SER A 278 10.72 39.66 20.17
CA SER A 278 9.87 40.80 20.56
C SER A 278 8.53 40.81 19.82
N LYS A 279 8.54 40.59 18.51
CA LYS A 279 7.34 40.54 17.66
C LYS A 279 6.47 39.33 17.96
N LYS A 280 7.08 38.18 18.23
CA LYS A 280 6.39 36.97 18.69
C LYS A 280 5.69 37.19 20.03
N LYS A 281 6.31 37.89 20.99
CA LYS A 281 5.68 38.23 22.27
C LYS A 281 4.52 39.22 22.07
N ALA A 282 4.68 40.21 21.20
CA ALA A 282 3.61 41.15 20.84
C ALA A 282 2.42 40.44 20.19
N ALA A 283 2.66 39.54 19.22
CA ALA A 283 1.62 38.75 18.58
C ALA A 283 0.84 37.89 19.59
N LYS A 284 1.54 37.23 20.53
CA LYS A 284 0.90 36.47 21.61
C LYS A 284 0.05 37.35 22.53
N ALA A 285 0.49 38.57 22.84
CA ALA A 285 -0.29 39.50 23.65
C ALA A 285 -1.61 39.90 22.97
N VAL A 286 -1.56 40.14 21.65
CA VAL A 286 -2.76 40.42 20.84
C VAL A 286 -3.69 39.20 20.80
N ILE A 287 -3.19 38.00 20.54
CA ILE A 287 -4.01 36.78 20.53
C ILE A 287 -4.68 36.55 21.91
N ASN A 288 -3.96 36.80 23.00
CA ASN A 288 -4.50 36.62 24.35
C ASN A 288 -5.59 37.65 24.68
N SER A 289 -5.52 38.88 24.18
CA SER A 289 -6.58 39.87 24.42
C SER A 289 -7.88 39.52 23.69
N TYR A 290 -7.79 38.88 22.52
CA TYR A 290 -8.95 38.37 21.79
C TYR A 290 -9.58 37.13 22.45
N LYS A 291 -8.79 36.28 23.12
CA LYS A 291 -9.30 35.11 23.86
C LYS A 291 -9.99 35.45 25.19
N GLN A 292 -9.79 36.66 25.71
CA GLN A 292 -10.39 37.13 26.96
C GLN A 292 -11.71 37.90 26.75
N LYS A 293 -12.09 38.18 25.49
CA LYS A 293 -13.41 38.68 25.11
C LYS A 293 -14.32 37.52 24.76
#